data_AF-A0A7S1ILQ7-F1
#
_entry.id   AF-A0A7S1ILQ7-F1
#
_cell.length_a   1.000
_cell.length_b   1.000
_cell.length_c   1.000
_cell.angle_alpha   90.00
_cell.angle_beta   90.00
_cell.angle_gamma   90.00
#
_symmetry.space_group_name_H-M   'P 1'
#
loop_
_entity.id
_entity.type
_entity.pdbx_description
1 polymer ?
#
loop_
_entity_poly.entity_id
_entity_poly.type
_entity_poly.pdbx_seq_one_letter_code
_entity_poly.pdbx_strand_id
1 'polypeptide(L)'
;DWSWRMDTASWYPSPLPFAPFARLQSADCLYAYIWARSDDWFVTKGLWDTFEVWAEQYPLPPQNLSRVKSRVMQNGKYIHLMFETNFEIGAMEVFRNPHYQAMFRHLDESEPLGFLRHRWGDAPFRPL
;
A
#
# COMPACT_ATOMS: atom_id res chain seq x y z
N ASP A 1 16.76 -7.68 -3.43
CA ASP A 1 15.74 -8.41 -4.21
C ASP A 1 14.57 -7.50 -4.56
N TRP A 2 14.04 -7.63 -5.77
CA TRP A 2 12.92 -6.83 -6.28
C TRP A 2 11.83 -7.72 -6.86
N SER A 3 10.58 -7.26 -6.79
CA SER A 3 9.44 -7.84 -7.49
C SER A 3 8.88 -6.83 -8.49
N TRP A 4 8.38 -7.33 -9.60
CA TRP A 4 7.59 -6.57 -10.55
C TRP A 4 6.32 -7.34 -10.86
N ARG A 5 5.18 -6.83 -10.36
CA ARG A 5 3.86 -7.35 -10.68
C ARG A 5 3.32 -6.62 -11.90
N MET A 6 2.80 -7.40 -12.83
CA MET A 6 2.15 -6.92 -14.04
C MET A 6 0.96 -7.83 -14.31
N ASP A 7 -0.22 -7.23 -14.38
CA ASP A 7 -1.45 -7.98 -14.65
C ASP A 7 -1.51 -8.41 -16.13
N THR A 8 -2.27 -9.47 -16.41
CA THR A 8 -2.34 -10.14 -17.71
C THR A 8 -2.87 -9.26 -18.85
N ALA A 9 -3.64 -8.21 -18.54
CA ALA A 9 -4.13 -7.23 -19.50
C ALA A 9 -3.23 -5.98 -19.63
N SER A 10 -2.08 -5.95 -18.95
CA SER A 10 -1.14 -4.82 -19.02
C SER A 10 -0.27 -4.89 -20.26
N TRP A 11 0.01 -3.74 -20.86
CA TRP A 11 0.90 -3.63 -22.02
C TRP A 11 1.70 -2.32 -21.97
N TYR A 12 2.86 -2.31 -22.61
CA TYR A 12 3.66 -1.09 -22.78
C TYR A 12 3.41 -0.49 -24.15
N PRO A 13 3.14 0.82 -24.27
CA PRO A 13 3.00 1.47 -25.56
C PRO A 13 4.32 1.63 -26.31
N SER A 14 5.45 1.49 -25.61
CA SER A 14 6.79 1.55 -26.19
C SER A 14 7.80 0.82 -25.28
N PRO A 15 8.98 0.43 -25.80
CA PRO A 15 10.07 -0.08 -24.98
C PRO A 15 10.48 0.92 -23.89
N LEU A 16 10.86 0.42 -22.72
CA LEU A 16 11.30 1.29 -21.63
C LEU A 16 12.69 1.88 -21.94
N PRO A 17 12.88 3.21 -21.82
CA PRO A 17 14.16 3.86 -22.14
C PRO A 17 15.20 3.73 -21.02
N PHE A 18 14.90 2.98 -19.95
CA PHE A 18 15.77 2.76 -18.80
C PHE A 18 15.52 1.39 -18.17
N ALA A 19 16.48 0.92 -17.38
CA ALA A 19 16.33 -0.27 -16.55
C ALA A 19 15.58 0.09 -15.24
N PRO A 20 14.33 -0.37 -15.02
CA PRO A 20 13.48 0.12 -13.92
C PRO A 20 14.06 -0.14 -12.54
N PHE A 21 14.56 -1.35 -12.28
CA PHE A 21 15.15 -1.70 -10.99
C PHE A 21 16.40 -0.85 -10.66
N ALA A 22 17.27 -0.63 -11.66
CA ALA A 22 18.46 0.21 -11.47
C ALA A 22 18.07 1.68 -11.19
N ARG A 23 17.03 2.19 -11.88
CA ARG A 23 16.50 3.54 -11.65
C ARG A 23 15.99 3.70 -10.22
N LEU A 24 15.18 2.75 -9.73
CA LEU A 24 14.63 2.78 -8.38
C LEU A 24 15.73 2.70 -7.32
N GLN A 25 16.70 1.81 -7.48
CA GLN A 25 17.84 1.70 -6.58
C GLN A 25 18.68 2.98 -6.55
N SER A 26 18.96 3.59 -7.72
CA SER A 26 19.73 4.84 -7.79
C SER A 26 19.01 6.05 -7.17
N ALA A 27 17.68 5.97 -7.08
CA ALA A 27 16.82 7.02 -6.54
C ALA A 27 16.42 6.79 -5.07
N ASP A 28 16.97 5.74 -4.43
CA ASP A 28 16.58 5.31 -3.08
C ASP A 28 15.06 5.14 -2.92
N CYS A 29 14.42 4.60 -3.96
CA CYS A 29 12.97 4.44 -4.04
C CYS A 29 12.59 2.97 -3.94
N LEU A 30 11.97 2.57 -2.82
CA LEU A 30 11.66 1.17 -2.53
C LEU A 30 10.38 0.65 -3.19
N TYR A 31 9.51 1.53 -3.69
CA TYR A 31 8.22 1.14 -4.25
C TYR A 31 7.77 2.12 -5.33
N ALA A 32 7.27 1.59 -6.43
CA ALA A 32 6.77 2.35 -7.57
C ALA A 32 5.45 1.80 -8.09
N TYR A 33 4.59 2.72 -8.50
CA TYR A 33 3.28 2.49 -9.08
C TYR A 33 3.08 3.47 -10.24
N ILE A 34 2.10 3.21 -11.10
CA ILE A 34 1.74 4.14 -12.18
C ILE A 34 0.58 5.05 -11.74
N TRP A 35 -0.46 4.47 -11.13
CA TRP A 35 -1.65 5.20 -10.71
C TRP A 35 -1.88 5.13 -9.21
N ALA A 36 -2.21 6.28 -8.63
CA ALA A 36 -2.78 6.40 -7.30
C ALA A 36 -4.15 7.05 -7.42
N ARG A 37 -5.17 6.45 -6.80
CA ARG A 37 -6.57 6.88 -6.91
C ARG A 37 -7.32 6.65 -5.60
N SER A 38 -8.49 7.26 -5.46
CA SER A 38 -9.44 6.86 -4.42
C SER A 38 -10.14 5.58 -4.88
N ASP A 39 -10.21 4.59 -4.01
CA ASP A 39 -11.13 3.46 -4.15
C ASP A 39 -12.53 3.85 -3.67
N ASP A 40 -13.52 2.99 -3.93
CA ASP A 40 -14.87 3.19 -3.43
C ASP A 40 -14.91 3.01 -1.90
N TRP A 41 -15.56 3.94 -1.20
CA TRP A 41 -15.60 3.94 0.27
C TRP A 41 -16.19 2.65 0.86
N PHE A 42 -17.15 2.03 0.18
CA PHE A 42 -17.84 0.83 0.67
C PHE A 42 -16.96 -0.42 0.58
N VAL A 43 -15.93 -0.42 -0.29
CA VAL A 43 -15.01 -1.55 -0.43
C VAL A 43 -13.84 -1.46 0.54
N THR A 44 -13.53 -0.27 1.06
CA THR A 44 -12.49 0.00 2.06
C THR A 44 -13.08 0.33 3.43
N LYS A 45 -14.35 -0.02 3.64
CA LYS A 45 -15.09 0.24 4.88
C LYS A 45 -14.34 -0.35 6.09
N GLY A 46 -14.07 0.48 7.09
CA GLY A 46 -13.39 0.10 8.34
C GLY A 46 -11.88 -0.11 8.22
N LEU A 47 -11.28 0.03 7.03
CA LEU A 47 -9.86 -0.22 6.82
C LEU A 47 -8.99 0.75 7.63
N TRP A 48 -9.28 2.04 7.51
CA TRP A 48 -8.53 3.08 8.21
C TRP A 48 -8.69 2.98 9.72
N ASP A 49 -9.92 2.77 10.20
CA ASP A 49 -10.21 2.63 11.64
C ASP A 49 -9.43 1.44 12.23
N THR A 50 -9.40 0.31 11.52
CA THR A 50 -8.62 -0.87 11.92
C THR A 50 -7.11 -0.60 11.91
N PHE A 51 -6.63 0.08 10.89
CA PHE A 51 -5.22 0.50 10.81
C PHE A 51 -4.83 1.43 11.96
N GLU A 52 -5.68 2.39 12.33
CA GLU A 52 -5.40 3.31 13.45
C GLU A 52 -5.30 2.56 14.77
N VAL A 53 -6.20 1.62 15.05
CA VAL A 53 -6.13 0.77 16.25
C VAL A 53 -4.81 0.01 16.31
N TRP A 54 -4.36 -0.56 15.19
CA TRP A 54 -3.04 -1.19 15.12
C TRP A 54 -1.90 -0.20 15.37
N ALA A 55 -1.93 0.96 14.72
CA ALA A 55 -0.87 1.95 14.79
C ALA A 55 -0.73 2.58 16.19
N GLU A 56 -1.82 2.62 16.98
CA GLU A 56 -1.80 3.04 18.38
C GLU A 56 -1.16 2.00 19.30
N GLN A 57 -1.35 0.72 19.01
CA GLN A 57 -0.83 -0.39 19.81
C GLN A 57 0.61 -0.77 19.43
N TYR A 58 1.03 -0.45 18.21
CA TYR A 58 2.34 -0.80 17.69
C TYR A 58 3.33 0.36 17.84
N PRO A 59 4.54 0.14 18.39
CA PRO A 59 5.55 1.20 18.54
C PRO A 59 6.13 1.60 17.17
N LEU A 60 5.42 2.46 16.45
CA LEU A 60 5.93 3.14 15.27
C LEU A 60 6.66 4.42 15.68
N PRO A 61 7.77 4.78 15.00
CA PRO A 61 8.29 6.14 15.09
C PRO A 61 7.17 7.15 14.79
N PRO A 62 6.91 8.15 15.65
CA PRO A 62 5.77 9.07 15.48
C PRO A 62 5.70 9.74 14.10
N GLN A 63 6.86 10.00 13.49
CA GLN A 63 6.97 10.54 12.13
C GLN A 63 6.36 9.63 11.06
N ASN A 64 6.32 8.31 11.25
CA ASN A 64 5.80 7.38 10.25
C ASN A 64 4.29 7.45 10.15
N LEU A 65 3.58 7.42 11.28
CA LEU A 65 2.12 7.57 11.30
C LEU A 65 1.70 8.94 10.77
N SER A 66 2.43 10.01 11.11
CA SER A 66 2.19 11.35 10.55
C SER A 66 2.34 11.37 9.02
N ARG A 67 3.36 10.70 8.48
CA ARG A 67 3.56 10.58 7.02
C ARG A 67 2.45 9.80 6.35
N VAL A 68 1.97 8.71 6.93
CA VAL A 68 0.81 7.96 6.41
C VAL A 68 -0.43 8.86 6.41
N LYS A 69 -0.76 9.48 7.55
CA LYS A 69 -1.90 10.41 7.68
C LYS A 69 -1.86 11.53 6.65
N SER A 70 -0.68 12.12 6.40
CA SER A 70 -0.52 13.20 5.41
C SER A 70 -0.86 12.80 3.97
N ARG A 71 -0.84 11.50 3.66
CA ARG A 71 -1.13 10.95 2.32
C ARG A 71 -2.57 10.47 2.20
N VAL A 72 -3.10 9.87 3.26
CA VAL A 72 -4.39 9.16 3.22
C VAL A 72 -5.53 9.93 3.86
N MET A 73 -5.26 11.08 4.46
CA MET A 73 -6.27 11.95 5.08
C MET A 73 -6.36 13.29 4.35
N GLN A 74 -7.58 13.77 4.12
CA GLN A 74 -7.86 15.10 3.62
C GLN A 74 -9.02 15.71 4.42
N ASN A 75 -8.83 16.91 4.96
CA ASN A 75 -9.84 17.60 5.79
C ASN A 75 -10.38 16.72 6.94
N GLY A 76 -9.51 15.91 7.56
CA GLY A 76 -9.88 14.99 8.64
C GLY A 76 -10.63 13.73 8.21
N LYS A 77 -10.72 13.44 6.92
CA LYS A 77 -11.39 12.25 6.38
C LYS A 77 -10.41 11.35 5.63
N TYR A 78 -10.57 10.04 5.80
CA TYR A 78 -9.86 9.05 5.00
C TYR A 78 -10.31 9.17 3.54
N ILE A 79 -9.34 9.30 2.63
CA ILE A 79 -9.62 9.47 1.19
C ILE A 79 -9.56 8.17 0.39
N HIS A 80 -9.52 7.03 1.08
CA HIS A 80 -9.55 5.71 0.44
C HIS A 80 -8.45 5.54 -0.62
N LEU A 81 -7.28 6.14 -0.39
CA LEU A 81 -6.17 6.13 -1.33
C LEU A 81 -5.72 4.68 -1.58
N MET A 82 -5.51 4.35 -2.84
CA MET A 82 -4.92 3.10 -3.28
C MET A 82 -3.84 3.35 -4.32
N PHE A 83 -2.83 2.48 -4.35
CA PHE A 83 -1.91 2.38 -5.48
C PHE A 83 -2.37 1.19 -6.34
N GLU A 84 -2.66 1.41 -7.62
CA GLU A 84 -3.19 0.34 -8.48
C GLU A 84 -2.17 -0.79 -8.65
N THR A 85 -2.39 -1.92 -7.98
CA THR A 85 -1.41 -3.02 -7.91
C THR A 85 -1.40 -3.90 -9.16
N ASN A 86 -2.27 -3.65 -10.15
CA ASN A 86 -2.14 -4.25 -11.48
C ASN A 86 -0.77 -3.95 -12.11
N PHE A 87 -0.12 -2.85 -11.68
CA PHE A 87 1.30 -2.59 -11.92
C PHE A 87 1.98 -2.09 -10.63
N GLU A 88 2.94 -2.84 -10.11
CA GLU A 88 3.82 -2.40 -9.02
C GLU A 88 5.24 -2.93 -9.21
N ILE A 89 6.23 -2.10 -8.86
CA ILE A 89 7.62 -2.53 -8.68
C ILE A 89 7.99 -2.23 -7.23
N GLY A 90 8.39 -3.26 -6.48
CA GLY A 90 8.70 -3.13 -5.06
C GLY A 90 9.97 -3.85 -4.67
N ALA A 91 10.78 -3.23 -3.82
CA ALA A 91 11.85 -3.90 -3.12
C ALA A 91 11.23 -4.90 -2.15
N MET A 92 11.69 -6.15 -2.17
CA MET A 92 11.10 -7.20 -1.32
C MET A 92 11.26 -6.92 0.17
N GLU A 93 12.21 -6.08 0.55
CA GLU A 93 12.39 -5.63 1.93
C GLU A 93 11.18 -4.85 2.48
N VAL A 94 10.42 -4.15 1.62
CA VAL A 94 9.19 -3.45 2.04
C VAL A 94 8.19 -4.46 2.56
N PHE A 95 7.93 -5.51 1.79
CA PHE A 95 6.95 -6.53 2.15
C PHE A 95 7.44 -7.45 3.27
N ARG A 96 8.76 -7.67 3.38
CA ARG A 96 9.37 -8.46 4.47
C ARG A 96 9.56 -7.63 5.74
N ASN A 97 9.30 -6.32 5.71
CA ASN A 97 9.49 -5.46 6.86
C ASN A 97 8.62 -5.93 8.04
N PRO A 98 9.16 -6.07 9.26
CA PRO A 98 8.40 -6.53 10.42
C PRO A 98 7.18 -5.66 10.74
N HIS A 99 7.24 -4.34 10.51
CA HIS A 99 6.10 -3.44 10.68
C HIS A 99 5.00 -3.71 9.66
N TYR A 100 5.36 -3.86 8.38
CA TYR A 100 4.40 -4.20 7.32
C TYR A 100 3.75 -5.57 7.58
N GLN A 101 4.53 -6.57 7.99
CA GLN A 101 4.03 -7.89 8.35
C GLN A 101 3.14 -7.87 9.59
N ALA A 102 3.47 -7.07 10.60
CA ALA A 102 2.64 -6.91 11.79
C ALA A 102 1.32 -6.20 11.48
N MET A 103 1.36 -5.14 10.66
CA MET A 103 0.17 -4.44 10.17
C MET A 103 -0.73 -5.41 9.40
N PHE A 104 -0.18 -6.12 8.42
CA PHE A 104 -0.94 -7.04 7.58
C PHE A 104 -1.58 -8.16 8.41
N ARG A 105 -0.84 -8.75 9.36
CA ARG A 105 -1.40 -9.74 10.29
C ARG A 105 -2.50 -9.17 11.17
N HIS A 106 -2.41 -7.93 11.65
CA HIS A 106 -3.51 -7.35 12.41
C HIS A 106 -4.78 -7.23 11.54
N LEU A 107 -4.62 -6.73 10.32
CA LEU A 107 -5.72 -6.57 9.38
C LEU A 107 -6.35 -7.90 8.95
N ASP A 108 -5.56 -8.98 8.90
CA ASP A 108 -6.02 -10.33 8.50
C ASP A 108 -6.51 -11.18 9.68
N GLU A 109 -5.83 -11.17 10.83
CA GLU A 109 -6.14 -12.06 11.96
C GLU A 109 -7.04 -11.41 13.00
N SER A 110 -6.86 -10.11 13.27
CA SER A 110 -7.66 -9.39 14.28
C SER A 110 -8.98 -8.87 13.70
N GLU A 111 -8.99 -8.52 12.41
CA GLU A 111 -10.18 -8.07 11.68
C GLU A 111 -10.32 -8.74 10.29
N PRO A 112 -10.28 -10.09 10.17
CA PRO A 112 -10.36 -10.84 8.90
C PRO A 112 -11.59 -10.49 8.05
N LEU A 113 -12.63 -10.00 8.72
CA LEU A 113 -13.88 -9.61 8.09
C LEU A 113 -13.67 -8.46 7.10
N GLY A 114 -12.61 -7.66 7.19
CA GLY A 114 -12.30 -6.70 6.13
C GLY A 114 -12.10 -7.37 4.75
N PHE A 115 -11.39 -8.50 4.74
CA PHE A 115 -11.18 -9.31 3.54
C PHE A 115 -12.40 -10.19 3.19
N LEU A 116 -13.08 -10.75 4.20
CA LEU A 116 -14.12 -11.77 4.01
C LEU A 116 -15.57 -11.22 4.01
N ARG A 117 -15.85 -10.18 4.79
CA ARG A 117 -17.16 -9.51 4.92
C ARG A 117 -17.23 -8.22 4.11
N HIS A 118 -16.10 -7.53 3.97
CA HIS A 118 -15.95 -6.40 3.05
C HIS A 118 -15.13 -6.84 1.83
N ARG A 119 -14.62 -5.89 1.07
CA ARG A 119 -13.88 -6.14 -0.17
C ARG A 119 -12.55 -5.39 -0.12
N TRP A 120 -11.82 -5.51 0.98
CA TRP A 120 -10.47 -4.93 1.07
C TRP A 120 -9.59 -5.60 0.01
N GLY A 121 -9.34 -4.89 -1.08
CA GLY A 121 -8.35 -5.28 -2.08
C GLY A 121 -6.94 -5.04 -1.59
N ASP A 122 -5.94 -5.60 -2.23
CA ASP A 122 -4.53 -5.45 -1.85
C ASP A 122 -3.98 -4.02 -2.11
N ALA A 123 -4.56 -3.31 -3.08
CA ALA A 123 -4.18 -1.95 -3.49
C ALA A 123 -4.27 -0.86 -2.40
N PRO A 124 -5.36 -0.74 -1.61
CA PRO A 124 -5.48 0.24 -0.53
C PRO A 124 -4.57 -0.02 0.67
N PHE A 125 -3.87 -1.15 0.77
CA PHE A 125 -2.87 -1.38 1.82
C PHE A 125 -1.51 -0.75 1.51
N ARG A 126 -1.21 -0.49 0.24
CA ARG A 126 0.12 0.01 -0.17
C ARG A 126 0.44 1.43 0.33
N PRO A 127 -0.54 2.33 0.50
CA PRO A 127 -0.30 3.66 1.09
C PRO A 127 -0.19 3.69 2.62
N LEU A 128 -0.55 2.59 3.30
CA LEU A 128 -0.53 2.42 4.76
C LEU A 128 0.84 1.92 5.24
#